data_AF-A0A0F2PXR0-F1
#
_entry.id   AF-A0A0F2PXR0-F1
#
_cell.length_a   1.000
_cell.length_b   1.000
_cell.length_c   1.000
_cell.angle_alpha   90.00
_cell.angle_beta   90.00
_cell.angle_gamma   90.00
#
_symmetry.space_group_name_H-M   'P 1'
#
loop_
_entity.id
_entity.type
_entity.pdbx_description
1 polymer ?
#
loop_
_entity_poly.entity_id
_entity_poly.type
_entity_poly.pdbx_seq_one_letter_code
_entity_poly.pdbx_strand_id
1 'polypeptide(L)'
;MNNTDIFHILLYSIPEAFAVISLSTVLAGSGFIWKRLVIMGLFIGLFSHFWRLLLSDYILNIIIYTIILIVFMTFYRLGNDLFARAISAMLAISIYLTIEFVNLKIIGGLGLKELGIEN
;
A
#
# COMPACT_ATOMS: atom_id res chain seq x y z
N MET A 1 10.87 18.04 -10.02
CA MET A 1 11.10 16.89 -9.12
C MET A 1 12.46 17.07 -8.52
N ASN A 2 12.51 17.31 -7.21
CA ASN A 2 13.78 17.29 -6.48
C ASN A 2 14.28 15.86 -6.38
N ASN A 3 15.58 15.67 -6.20
CA ASN A 3 16.17 14.33 -6.00
C ASN A 3 15.51 13.57 -4.83
N THR A 4 15.04 14.29 -3.81
CA THR A 4 14.30 13.74 -2.66
C THR A 4 13.00 13.05 -3.06
N ASP A 5 12.27 13.56 -4.06
CA ASP A 5 10.97 13.02 -4.48
C ASP A 5 11.15 11.65 -5.13
N ILE A 6 12.21 11.51 -5.94
CA ILE A 6 12.55 10.25 -6.62
C ILE A 6 12.95 9.18 -5.59
N PHE A 7 13.75 9.54 -4.58
CA PHE A 7 14.11 8.64 -3.49
C PHE A 7 12.87 8.20 -2.70
N HIS A 8 11.94 9.10 -2.42
CA HIS A 8 10.69 8.76 -1.74
C HIS A 8 9.84 7.75 -2.52
N ILE A 9 9.70 7.94 -3.83
CA ILE A 9 8.93 7.03 -4.69
C ILE A 9 9.57 5.64 -4.71
N LEU A 10 10.89 5.57 -4.90
CA LEU A 10 11.62 4.30 -5.07
C LEU A 10 11.73 3.50 -3.77
N LEU A 11 11.96 4.16 -2.63
CA LEU A 11 12.20 3.49 -1.35
C LEU A 11 10.94 3.24 -0.53
N TYR A 12 9.86 3.99 -0.76
CA TYR A 12 8.65 3.88 0.04
C TYR A 12 7.44 3.54 -0.83
N SER A 13 7.05 4.41 -1.77
CA SER A 13 5.76 4.27 -2.47
C SER A 13 5.67 3.02 -3.35
N ILE A 14 6.73 2.68 -4.08
CA ILE A 14 6.75 1.47 -4.92
C ILE A 14 6.78 0.20 -4.05
N PRO A 15 7.71 0.03 -3.09
CA PRO A 15 7.72 -1.14 -2.20
C PRO A 15 6.41 -1.34 -1.43
N GLU A 16 5.80 -0.26 -0.96
CA GLU A 16 4.47 -0.26 -0.34
C GLU A 16 3.41 -0.84 -1.29
N ALA A 17 3.36 -0.33 -2.52
CA ALA A 17 2.40 -0.83 -3.51
C ALA A 17 2.61 -2.33 -3.79
N PHE A 18 3.85 -2.76 -3.95
CA PHE A 18 4.18 -4.18 -4.09
C PHE A 18 3.71 -5.02 -2.91
N ALA A 19 3.92 -4.56 -1.67
CA ALA A 19 3.49 -5.28 -0.48
C ALA A 19 1.96 -5.46 -0.45
N VAL A 20 1.21 -4.38 -0.69
CA VAL A 20 -0.26 -4.43 -0.67
C VAL A 20 -0.82 -5.30 -1.79
N ILE A 21 -0.32 -5.18 -3.02
CA ILE A 21 -0.76 -6.00 -4.16
C ILE A 21 -0.42 -7.48 -3.92
N SER A 22 0.76 -7.76 -3.39
CA SER A 22 1.17 -9.14 -3.08
C SER A 22 0.24 -9.75 -2.04
N LEU A 23 -0.11 -8.99 -1.00
CA LEU A 23 -1.04 -9.45 0.02
C LEU A 23 -2.44 -9.67 -0.54
N SER A 24 -2.95 -8.72 -1.35
CA SER A 24 -4.29 -8.82 -1.93
C SER A 24 -4.42 -10.01 -2.90
N THR A 25 -3.38 -10.30 -3.67
CA THR A 25 -3.37 -11.45 -4.60
C THR A 25 -3.35 -12.79 -3.88
N VAL A 26 -2.61 -12.90 -2.78
CA VAL A 26 -2.60 -14.07 -1.90
C VAL A 26 -3.97 -14.27 -1.25
N LEU A 27 -4.54 -13.20 -0.69
CA LEU A 27 -5.88 -13.24 -0.07
C LEU A 27 -6.99 -13.56 -1.07
N ALA A 28 -6.83 -13.18 -2.34
CA ALA A 28 -7.77 -13.50 -3.41
C ALA A 28 -7.64 -14.94 -3.92
N GLY A 29 -6.68 -15.73 -3.41
CA GLY A 29 -6.40 -17.09 -3.87
C GLY A 29 -5.89 -17.16 -5.30
N SER A 30 -5.33 -16.05 -5.82
CA SER A 30 -4.86 -15.96 -7.20
C SER A 30 -3.38 -16.33 -7.32
N GLY A 31 -3.00 -16.91 -8.46
CA GLY A 31 -1.61 -17.27 -8.74
C GLY A 31 -0.70 -16.04 -8.81
N PHE A 32 0.49 -16.15 -8.21
CA PHE A 32 1.47 -15.07 -8.12
C PHE A 32 2.22 -14.90 -9.45
N ILE A 33 1.76 -13.98 -10.31
CA ILE A 33 2.41 -13.69 -11.60
C ILE A 33 3.29 -12.45 -11.46
N TRP A 34 4.58 -12.67 -11.22
CA TRP A 34 5.58 -11.61 -11.00
C TRP A 34 5.52 -10.45 -12.01
N LYS A 35 5.38 -10.74 -13.31
CA LYS A 35 5.29 -9.68 -14.34
C LYS A 35 4.12 -8.72 -14.10
N ARG A 36 2.96 -9.23 -13.69
CA ARG A 36 1.76 -8.41 -13.43
C ARG A 36 1.94 -7.59 -12.16
N LEU A 37 2.49 -8.21 -11.12
CA LEU A 37 2.78 -7.56 -9.85
C LEU A 37 3.76 -6.40 -10.02
N VAL A 38 4.80 -6.58 -10.85
CA VAL A 38 5.77 -5.52 -11.12
C VAL A 38 5.13 -4.33 -11.80
N ILE A 39 4.31 -4.57 -12.83
CA ILE A 39 3.62 -3.50 -13.55
C ILE A 39 2.63 -2.79 -12.62
N MET A 40 1.82 -3.54 -11.87
CA MET A 40 0.87 -2.98 -10.92
C MET A 40 1.58 -2.18 -9.82
N GLY A 41 2.65 -2.71 -9.23
CA GLY A 41 3.40 -2.05 -8.16
C GLY A 41 4.04 -0.75 -8.62
N LEU A 42 4.63 -0.72 -9.81
CA LEU A 42 5.17 0.52 -10.38
C LEU A 42 4.07 1.54 -10.65
N PHE A 43 2.97 1.15 -11.30
CA PHE A 43 1.88 2.06 -11.61
C PHE A 43 1.20 2.59 -10.35
N ILE A 44 0.80 1.72 -9.44
CA ILE A 44 0.11 2.10 -8.20
C ILE A 44 1.04 2.91 -7.30
N GLY A 45 2.33 2.55 -7.20
CA GLY A 45 3.31 3.29 -6.42
C GLY A 45 3.55 4.71 -6.94
N LEU A 46 3.69 4.88 -8.27
CA LEU A 46 3.79 6.19 -8.91
C LEU A 46 2.51 7.01 -8.70
N PHE A 47 1.35 6.44 -9.00
CA PHE A 47 0.06 7.12 -8.84
C PHE A 47 -0.20 7.54 -7.40
N SER A 48 0.10 6.67 -6.43
CA SER A 48 -0.02 6.93 -4.99
C SER A 48 0.74 8.20 -4.59
N HIS A 49 1.98 8.36 -5.06
CA HIS A 49 2.78 9.54 -4.75
C HIS A 49 2.15 10.84 -5.28
N PHE A 50 1.74 10.86 -6.55
CA PHE A 50 1.08 12.04 -7.13
C PHE A 50 -0.25 12.36 -6.44
N TRP A 51 -1.02 11.34 -6.07
CA TRP A 51 -2.33 11.52 -5.47
C TRP A 51 -2.25 12.02 -4.02
N ARG A 52 -1.25 11.57 -3.25
CA ARG A 52 -0.95 12.11 -1.91
C ARG A 52 -0.61 13.60 -1.93
N LEU A 53 0.01 14.10 -2.99
CA LEU A 53 0.30 15.52 -3.13
C LEU A 53 -0.96 16.36 -3.43
N LEU A 54 -1.95 15.75 -4.09
CA LEU A 54 -3.18 16.43 -4.51
C LEU A 54 -4.25 16.42 -3.42
N LEU A 55 -4.32 15.35 -2.62
CA LEU A 55 -5.31 15.19 -1.56
C LEU A 55 -4.70 15.39 -0.18
N SER A 56 -5.20 16.40 0.55
CA SER A 56 -4.82 16.61 1.95
C SER A 56 -5.47 15.61 2.90
N ASP A 57 -6.56 14.96 2.50
CA ASP A 57 -7.30 14.03 3.35
C ASP A 57 -6.75 12.60 3.23
N TYR A 58 -6.27 12.07 4.34
CA TYR A 58 -5.72 10.73 4.46
C TYR A 58 -6.76 9.63 4.20
N ILE A 59 -7.98 9.78 4.69
CA ILE A 59 -9.05 8.78 4.51
C ILE A 59 -9.43 8.71 3.04
N LEU A 60 -9.53 9.87 2.40
CA LEU A 60 -9.88 9.94 0.98
C LEU A 60 -8.79 9.34 0.09
N ASN A 61 -7.51 9.52 0.46
CA ASN A 61 -6.38 8.83 -0.17
C ASN A 61 -6.50 7.30 -0.08
N ILE A 62 -6.83 6.76 1.10
CA ILE A 62 -7.00 5.31 1.30
C ILE A 62 -8.16 4.77 0.45
N ILE A 63 -9.30 5.47 0.41
CA ILE A 63 -10.46 5.05 -0.36
C ILE A 63 -10.10 4.96 -1.84
N ILE A 64 -9.44 5.98 -2.39
CA ILE A 64 -9.06 6.00 -3.80
C ILE A 64 -8.01 4.94 -4.10
N TYR A 65 -7.03 4.77 -3.22
CA TYR A 65 -6.04 3.71 -3.34
C TYR A 65 -6.69 2.32 -3.39
N THR A 66 -7.66 2.08 -2.52
CA THR A 66 -8.45 0.84 -2.49
C THR A 66 -9.21 0.64 -3.80
N ILE A 67 -9.88 1.67 -4.31
CA ILE A 67 -10.63 1.60 -5.57
C ILE A 67 -9.70 1.27 -6.74
N ILE A 68 -8.56 1.96 -6.84
CA ILE A 68 -7.55 1.72 -7.88
C ILE A 68 -7.06 0.28 -7.80
N LEU A 69 -6.74 -0.22 -6.60
CA LEU A 69 -6.32 -1.60 -6.40
C LEU A 69 -7.38 -2.60 -6.89
N ILE A 70 -8.66 -2.39 -6.56
CA ILE A 70 -9.77 -3.25 -7.02
C ILE A 70 -9.90 -3.22 -8.55
N VAL A 71 -9.76 -2.05 -9.17
CA VAL A 71 -9.79 -1.89 -10.64
C VAL A 71 -8.65 -2.69 -11.28
N PHE A 72 -7.43 -2.57 -10.76
CA PHE A 72 -6.29 -3.32 -11.26
C PHE A 72 -6.44 -4.83 -11.06
N MET A 73 -6.92 -5.28 -9.90
CA MET A 73 -7.23 -6.69 -9.65
C MET A 73 -8.30 -7.21 -10.61
N THR A 74 -9.29 -6.38 -10.94
CA THR A 74 -10.34 -6.72 -11.90
C THR A 74 -9.81 -6.82 -13.33
N PHE A 75 -9.00 -5.85 -13.75
CA PHE A 75 -8.37 -5.84 -15.06
C PHE A 75 -7.49 -7.08 -15.29
N TYR A 76 -6.71 -7.46 -14.28
CA TYR A 76 -5.83 -8.65 -14.34
C TYR A 76 -6.51 -9.97 -13.95
N ARG A 77 -7.82 -9.94 -13.64
CA ARG A 77 -8.61 -11.09 -13.20
C ARG A 77 -7.98 -11.85 -12.02
N LEU A 78 -7.45 -11.11 -11.05
CA LEU A 78 -6.78 -11.64 -9.86
C LEU A 78 -7.82 -11.98 -8.79
N GLY A 79 -8.38 -13.20 -8.86
CA GLY A 79 -9.43 -13.68 -7.96
C GLY A 79 -10.69 -14.10 -8.73
N ASN A 80 -11.50 -14.95 -8.11
CA ASN A 80 -12.62 -15.64 -8.76
C ASN A 80 -13.73 -14.69 -9.22
N ASP A 81 -14.15 -13.77 -8.36
CA ASP A 81 -15.22 -12.81 -8.63
C ASP A 81 -14.88 -11.40 -8.12
N LEU A 82 -15.75 -10.43 -8.43
CA LEU A 82 -15.55 -9.03 -8.01
C LEU A 82 -15.60 -8.88 -6.49
N PHE A 83 -16.44 -9.68 -5.83
CA PHE A 83 -16.61 -9.65 -4.38
C PHE A 83 -15.35 -10.11 -3.65
N ALA A 84 -14.76 -11.24 -4.07
CA ALA A 84 -13.48 -11.69 -3.53
C ALA A 84 -12.39 -10.64 -3.76
N ARG A 85 -12.30 -10.06 -4.96
CA ARG A 85 -11.32 -8.99 -5.24
C ARG A 85 -11.46 -7.79 -4.31
N ALA A 86 -12.69 -7.33 -4.09
CA ALA A 86 -12.98 -6.21 -3.21
C ALA A 86 -12.59 -6.53 -1.75
N ILE A 87 -13.01 -7.68 -1.23
CA ILE A 87 -12.68 -8.10 0.14
C ILE A 87 -11.17 -8.25 0.31
N SER A 88 -10.49 -8.93 -0.62
CA SER A 88 -9.05 -9.13 -0.54
C SER A 88 -8.27 -7.82 -0.60
N ALA A 89 -8.71 -6.85 -1.42
CA ALA A 89 -8.11 -5.51 -1.45
C ALA A 89 -8.33 -4.75 -0.13
N MET A 90 -9.55 -4.77 0.41
CA MET A 90 -9.86 -4.11 1.69
C MET A 90 -9.05 -4.72 2.83
N LEU A 91 -9.03 -6.05 2.95
CA LEU A 91 -8.25 -6.75 3.96
C LEU A 91 -6.75 -6.47 3.83
N ALA A 92 -6.22 -6.45 2.60
CA ALA A 92 -4.82 -6.17 2.37
C ALA A 92 -4.41 -4.78 2.86
N ILE A 93 -5.24 -3.78 2.59
CA ILE A 93 -5.01 -2.41 3.06
C ILE A 93 -5.16 -2.34 4.58
N SER A 94 -6.18 -2.97 5.18
CA SER A 94 -6.33 -3.00 6.63
C SER A 94 -5.14 -3.65 7.35
N ILE A 95 -4.64 -4.77 6.84
CA ILE A 95 -3.45 -5.44 7.37
C ILE A 95 -2.22 -4.54 7.22
N TYR A 96 -2.01 -3.96 6.03
CA TYR A 96 -0.90 -3.05 5.78
C TYR A 96 -0.92 -1.85 6.75
N LEU A 97 -2.07 -1.18 6.89
CA LEU A 97 -2.25 -0.05 7.80
C LEU A 97 -2.01 -0.44 9.27
N THR A 98 -2.44 -1.64 9.66
CA THR A 98 -2.19 -2.15 11.01
C THR A 98 -0.69 -2.34 11.25
N ILE A 99 0.03 -2.91 10.29
CA ILE A 99 1.49 -3.08 10.37
C ILE A 99 2.19 -1.72 10.41
N GLU A 100 1.78 -0.77 9.57
CA GLU A 100 2.32 0.59 9.55
C GLU A 100 2.10 1.28 10.90
N PHE A 101 0.89 1.21 11.46
CA PHE A 101 0.57 1.79 12.76
C PHE A 101 1.40 1.17 13.90
N VAL A 102 1.58 -0.16 13.89
CA VAL A 102 2.42 -0.86 14.86
C VAL A 102 3.88 -0.45 14.72
N ASN A 103 4.40 -0.34 13.49
CA ASN A 103 5.78 0.09 13.24
C ASN A 103 6.03 1.51 13.74
N LEU A 104 5.11 2.45 13.46
CA LEU A 104 5.21 3.82 13.96
C LEU A 104 5.19 3.87 15.49
N LYS A 105 4.36 3.04 16.14
CA LYS A 105 4.30 2.96 17.61
C LYS A 105 5.58 2.38 18.21
N ILE A 106 6.17 1.35 17.60
CA ILE A 106 7.42 0.73 18.05
C ILE A 106 8.58 1.70 17.89
N ILE A 107 8.73 2.33 16.71
CA ILE A 107 9.81 3.27 16.43
C ILE A 107 9.66 4.53 17.30
N GLY A 108 8.44 5.06 17.41
CA GLY A 108 8.15 6.22 18.27
C GLY A 108 8.34 5.92 19.76
N GLY A 109 7.94 4.73 20.22
CA GLY A 109 8.16 4.29 21.60
C GLY A 109 9.63 4.04 21.93
N LEU A 110 10.39 3.43 21.01
CA LEU A 110 11.85 3.29 21.14
C LEU A 110 12.56 4.64 21.19
N GLY A 111 12.13 5.60 20.36
CA GLY A 111 12.69 6.96 20.37
C GLY A 111 12.44 7.72 21.68
N LEU A 112 11.27 7.56 22.30
CA LEU A 112 10.98 8.14 23.63
C LEU A 112 11.82 7.50 24.75
N LYS A 113 12.07 6.19 24.64
CA LYS A 113 12.89 5.43 25.59
C LYS A 113 14.37 5.77 25.50
N GLU A 114 14.89 5.99 24.29
CA GLU A 114 16.28 6.43 24.06
C GLU A 114 16.51 7.89 24.51
N LEU A 115 15.47 8.73 24.50
CA LEU A 115 15.53 10.11 24.98
C LEU A 115 15.30 10.27 26.50
N GLY A 116 15.09 9.16 27.23
CA GLY A 116 14.88 9.21 28.69
C GLY A 116 13.57 9.89 29.09
N ILE A 117 12.59 9.98 28.18
CA ILE A 117 11.26 10.54 28.42
C ILE A 117 10.28 9.38 28.60
N GLU A 118 10.56 8.49 29.53
CA GLU A 118 9.57 7.60 30.13
C GLU A 118 9.68 7.76 31.65
N ASN A 119 8.54 8.00 32.32
CA ASN A 119 8.43 7.84 33.77
C ASN A 119 8.50 6.36 34.14
#